data_AF-A0A964HC18-F1
#
_entry.id   AF-A0A964HC18-F1
#
_cell.length_a   1.000
_cell.length_b   1.000
_cell.length_c   1.000
_cell.angle_alpha   90.00
_cell.angle_beta   90.00
_cell.angle_gamma   90.00
#
_symmetry.space_group_name_H-M   'P 1'
#
loop_
_entity.id
_entity.type
_entity.pdbx_description
1 polymer ?
#
loop_
_entity_poly.entity_id
_entity_poly.type
_entity_poly.pdbx_seq_one_letter_code
_entity_poly.pdbx_strand_id
1 'polypeptide(L)'
;MKTLYLDLFSGISGDMFIGALLDLGVDAGQLEQSLASLGAAGYHLHINRARRQGIEGVQFQVHIGAHAHTHAHTHTHDHPGEAGHPHHQDHDHDHHDHDHSHSHDPGHSHPHSHEHEHVHGHGHEHSHAHGHEPSAGTHEHEHTHPHGTAVPPEHAHRTFADIRAMIGRSQLSPWVKERAVAVFARIAAAEGRIHGLPPDQVGFHEVGALDSIVDICGACLGLE
;
A
#
# COMPACT_ATOMS: atom_id res chain seq x y z
N MET A 1 -26.76 -23.54 -17.17
CA MET A 1 -25.48 -23.22 -17.84
C MET A 1 -24.40 -23.13 -16.77
N LYS A 2 -23.16 -23.58 -17.04
CA LYS A 2 -22.00 -23.50 -16.13
C LYS A 2 -20.93 -22.51 -16.64
N THR A 3 -21.33 -21.53 -17.42
CA THR A 3 -20.41 -20.60 -18.09
C THR A 3 -20.58 -19.24 -17.46
N LEU A 4 -19.52 -18.74 -16.82
CA LEU A 4 -19.39 -17.36 -16.40
C LEU A 4 -18.62 -16.60 -17.49
N TYR A 5 -19.21 -15.54 -18.02
CA TYR A 5 -18.56 -14.66 -18.98
C TYR A 5 -18.21 -13.35 -18.28
N LEU A 6 -16.95 -12.94 -18.37
CA LEU A 6 -16.42 -11.74 -17.73
C LEU A 6 -15.78 -10.85 -18.81
N ASP A 7 -16.32 -9.65 -18.99
CA ASP A 7 -15.68 -8.60 -19.80
C ASP A 7 -14.90 -7.67 -18.87
N LEU A 8 -13.60 -7.91 -18.74
CA LEU A 8 -12.72 -7.30 -17.74
C LEU A 8 -11.69 -6.39 -18.39
N PHE A 9 -12.11 -5.48 -19.27
CA PHE A 9 -11.19 -4.61 -20.03
C PHE A 9 -10.20 -3.81 -19.16
N SER A 10 -10.56 -3.53 -17.90
CA SER A 10 -9.73 -2.84 -16.91
C SER A 10 -9.46 -3.66 -15.64
N GLY A 11 -9.78 -4.95 -15.65
CA GLY A 11 -9.69 -5.83 -14.49
C GLY A 11 -10.90 -5.74 -13.54
N ILE A 12 -10.84 -6.52 -12.47
CA ILE A 12 -11.81 -6.55 -11.37
C ILE A 12 -11.05 -6.88 -10.08
N SER A 13 -11.35 -6.18 -8.99
CA SER A 13 -10.83 -6.50 -7.67
C SER A 13 -11.48 -7.76 -7.10
N GLY A 14 -10.84 -8.40 -6.13
CA GLY A 14 -11.34 -9.64 -5.54
C GLY A 14 -12.69 -9.45 -4.85
N ASP A 15 -12.84 -8.38 -4.07
CA ASP A 15 -14.09 -8.02 -3.41
C ASP A 15 -15.26 -7.79 -4.39
N MET A 16 -15.02 -7.12 -5.51
CA MET A 16 -16.01 -6.92 -6.58
C MET A 16 -16.37 -8.24 -7.24
N PHE A 17 -15.39 -9.12 -7.48
CA PHE A 17 -15.62 -10.43 -8.08
C PHE A 17 -16.45 -11.34 -7.15
N ILE A 18 -16.11 -11.38 -5.87
CA ILE A 18 -16.88 -12.12 -4.85
C ILE A 18 -18.29 -11.54 -4.74
N GLY A 19 -18.43 -10.21 -4.70
CA GLY A 19 -19.72 -9.54 -4.70
C GLY A 19 -20.59 -9.95 -5.90
N ALA A 20 -20.01 -10.01 -7.11
CA ALA A 20 -20.72 -10.48 -8.29
C ALA A 20 -21.15 -11.95 -8.20
N LEU A 21 -20.31 -12.83 -7.65
CA LEU A 21 -20.64 -14.25 -7.44
C LEU A 21 -21.75 -14.44 -6.40
N LEU A 22 -21.72 -13.68 -5.31
CA LEU A 22 -22.79 -13.65 -4.31
C LEU A 22 -24.11 -13.17 -4.93
N ASP A 23 -24.07 -12.16 -5.79
CA ASP A 23 -25.27 -11.68 -6.48
C ASP A 23 -25.80 -12.67 -7.53
N LEU A 24 -24.94 -13.53 -8.07
CA LEU A 24 -25.31 -14.67 -8.92
C LEU A 24 -25.91 -15.85 -8.15
N GLY A 25 -25.88 -15.83 -6.82
CA GLY A 25 -26.52 -16.82 -5.95
C GLY A 25 -25.58 -17.73 -5.18
N VAL A 26 -24.28 -17.42 -5.08
CA VAL A 26 -23.39 -18.10 -4.12
C VAL A 26 -23.90 -17.84 -2.69
N ASP A 27 -23.96 -18.89 -1.88
CA ASP A 27 -24.44 -18.80 -0.50
C ASP A 27 -23.43 -18.08 0.40
N ALA A 28 -23.83 -16.93 0.94
CA ALA A 28 -22.99 -16.11 1.79
C ALA A 28 -22.57 -16.84 3.08
N GLY A 29 -23.46 -17.61 3.70
CA GLY A 29 -23.18 -18.32 4.95
C GLY A 29 -22.14 -19.43 4.75
N GLN A 30 -22.23 -20.18 3.66
CA GLN A 30 -21.26 -21.19 3.28
C GLN A 30 -19.90 -20.55 2.96
N LEU A 31 -19.88 -19.41 2.26
CA LEU A 31 -18.66 -18.67 1.96
C LEU A 31 -17.97 -18.20 3.25
N GLU A 32 -18.71 -17.56 4.16
CA GLU A 32 -18.21 -17.08 5.45
C GLU A 32 -17.65 -18.23 6.30
N GLN A 33 -18.41 -19.34 6.41
CA GLN A 33 -18.00 -20.51 7.19
C GLN A 33 -16.73 -21.16 6.62
N SER A 34 -16.63 -21.24 5.29
CA SER A 34 -15.47 -21.78 4.59
C SER A 34 -14.24 -20.90 4.81
N LEU A 35 -14.38 -19.58 4.66
CA LEU A 35 -13.28 -18.62 4.86
C LEU A 35 -12.81 -18.58 6.32
N ALA A 36 -13.71 -18.69 7.30
CA ALA A 36 -13.35 -18.76 8.71
C ALA A 36 -12.39 -19.94 9.03
N SER A 37 -12.43 -21.01 8.24
CA SER A 37 -11.54 -22.17 8.41
C SER A 37 -10.07 -21.90 8.06
N LEU A 38 -9.74 -20.75 7.45
CA LEU A 38 -8.36 -20.33 7.21
C LEU A 38 -7.58 -20.05 8.51
N GLY A 39 -8.29 -19.90 9.64
CA GLY A 39 -7.66 -19.68 10.94
C GLY A 39 -7.03 -18.30 11.10
N ALA A 40 -7.36 -17.37 10.21
CA ALA A 40 -6.93 -15.98 10.32
C ALA A 40 -7.91 -15.23 11.23
N ALA A 41 -7.53 -15.04 12.48
CA ALA A 41 -8.25 -14.10 13.34
C ALA A 41 -8.00 -12.65 12.90
N GLY A 42 -8.90 -11.74 13.25
CA GLY A 42 -8.67 -10.29 13.07
C GLY A 42 -9.27 -9.67 11.82
N TYR A 43 -10.21 -10.34 11.14
CA TYR A 43 -11.04 -9.70 10.12
C TYR A 43 -12.52 -9.98 10.33
N HIS A 44 -13.36 -9.10 9.80
CA HIS A 44 -14.80 -9.23 9.73
C HIS A 44 -15.24 -9.06 8.27
N LEU A 45 -16.17 -9.90 7.84
CA LEU A 45 -16.79 -9.79 6.52
C LEU A 45 -18.04 -8.93 6.62
N HIS A 46 -18.22 -8.04 5.67
CA HIS A 46 -19.42 -7.24 5.53
C HIS A 46 -20.02 -7.53 4.15
N ILE A 47 -21.23 -8.10 4.14
CA ILE A 47 -21.95 -8.47 2.93
C ILE A 47 -23.31 -7.80 2.97
N ASN A 48 -23.54 -6.87 2.05
CA ASN A 48 -24.80 -6.14 1.97
C ASN A 48 -25.18 -5.79 0.52
N ARG A 49 -26.48 -5.67 0.25
CA ARG A 49 -26.96 -5.00 -0.96
C ARG A 49 -26.51 -3.54 -0.93
N ALA A 50 -26.02 -3.05 -2.06
CA ALA A 50 -25.61 -1.65 -2.22
C ALA A 50 -26.11 -1.12 -3.56
N ARG A 51 -26.47 0.16 -3.59
CA ARG A 51 -26.88 0.87 -4.81
C ARG A 51 -26.06 2.13 -5.00
N ARG A 52 -25.44 2.29 -6.17
CA ARG A 52 -24.65 3.49 -6.53
C ARG A 52 -25.04 3.94 -7.94
N GLN A 53 -25.42 5.22 -8.08
CA GLN A 53 -25.81 5.81 -9.36
C GLN A 53 -26.87 4.98 -10.12
N GLY A 54 -27.84 4.42 -9.39
CA GLY A 54 -28.93 3.63 -9.97
C GLY A 54 -28.65 2.14 -10.16
N ILE A 55 -27.38 1.71 -10.11
CA ILE A 55 -26.95 0.31 -10.24
C ILE A 55 -26.94 -0.36 -8.87
N GLU A 56 -27.54 -1.54 -8.76
CA GLU A 56 -27.60 -2.34 -7.53
C GLU A 56 -26.78 -3.63 -7.68
N GLY A 57 -26.17 -4.08 -6.59
CA GLY A 57 -25.44 -5.35 -6.50
C GLY A 57 -25.12 -5.70 -5.06
N VAL A 58 -24.39 -6.79 -4.86
CA VAL A 58 -23.84 -7.15 -3.55
C VAL A 58 -22.46 -6.51 -3.39
N GLN A 59 -22.29 -5.80 -2.27
CA GLN A 59 -21.01 -5.32 -1.80
C GLN A 59 -20.46 -6.33 -0.79
N PHE A 60 -19.28 -6.87 -1.10
CA PHE A 60 -18.47 -7.67 -0.19
C PHE A 60 -17.30 -6.81 0.28
N GLN A 61 -17.01 -6.81 1.58
CA GLN A 61 -15.89 -6.08 2.16
C GLN A 61 -15.20 -6.91 3.24
N VAL A 62 -13.87 -6.85 3.26
CA VAL A 62 -13.03 -7.42 4.31
C VAL A 62 -12.55 -6.29 5.20
N HIS A 63 -13.03 -6.24 6.43
CA HIS A 63 -12.58 -5.27 7.43
C HIS A 63 -11.55 -5.93 8.33
N ILE A 64 -10.29 -5.51 8.23
CA ILE A 64 -9.24 -5.95 9.14
C ILE A 64 -9.33 -5.08 10.41
N GLY A 65 -9.38 -5.71 11.59
CA GLY A 65 -9.40 -5.00 12.88
C GLY A 65 -8.24 -4.01 12.96
N ALA A 66 -8.52 -2.80 13.42
CA ALA A 66 -7.70 -1.61 13.20
C ALA A 66 -6.18 -1.75 13.46
N HIS A 67 -5.42 -1.65 12.37
CA HIS A 67 -4.25 -0.78 12.23
C HIS A 67 -4.30 -0.10 10.84
N ALA A 68 -5.38 0.62 10.55
CA ALA A 68 -5.48 1.42 9.33
C ALA A 68 -4.91 2.82 9.61
N HIS A 69 -3.70 3.12 9.10
CA HIS A 69 -3.13 4.46 9.17
C HIS A 69 -3.21 5.16 7.80
N THR A 70 -4.09 6.16 7.70
CA THR A 70 -3.99 7.26 6.73
C THR A 70 -2.92 8.23 7.23
N HIS A 71 -1.74 8.23 6.61
CA HIS A 71 -0.65 9.12 7.01
C HIS A 71 -0.86 10.54 6.48
N ALA A 72 -1.40 11.43 7.32
CA ALA A 72 -1.22 12.87 7.20
C ALA A 72 0.02 13.26 8.02
N HIS A 73 1.18 13.44 7.39
CA HIS A 73 2.39 13.86 8.08
C HIS A 73 2.31 15.36 8.41
N THR A 74 2.12 15.66 9.70
CA THR A 74 2.40 16.99 10.26
C THR A 74 3.78 16.92 10.88
N HIS A 75 4.79 17.53 10.26
CA HIS A 75 6.14 17.56 10.80
C HIS A 75 6.28 18.68 11.84
N THR A 76 6.30 18.30 13.12
CA THR A 76 6.79 19.14 14.21
C THR A 76 8.22 18.72 14.53
N HIS A 77 9.19 19.60 14.25
CA HIS A 77 10.59 19.38 14.63
C HIS A 77 10.80 19.89 16.07
N ASP A 78 11.24 18.98 16.94
CA ASP A 78 11.68 19.27 18.31
C ASP A 78 13.20 19.06 18.39
N HIS A 79 13.95 20.08 18.83
CA HIS A 79 15.41 20.02 18.97
C HIS A 79 15.77 19.93 20.47
N PRO A 80 16.47 18.88 20.93
CA PRO A 80 16.91 18.79 22.31
C PRO A 80 18.16 19.66 22.51
N GLY A 81 18.17 20.42 23.59
CA GLY A 81 19.22 21.37 23.91
C GLY A 81 20.53 20.73 24.34
N GLU A 82 21.62 21.39 23.94
CA GLU A 82 22.84 21.44 24.75
C GLU A 82 23.18 22.90 25.06
N ALA A 83 23.68 23.10 26.27
CA ALA A 83 23.84 24.38 26.91
C ALA A 83 24.94 25.25 26.27
N GLY A 84 24.57 26.49 25.96
CA GLY A 84 25.40 27.65 26.24
C GLY A 84 26.13 28.29 25.06
N HIS A 85 25.50 29.27 24.41
CA HIS A 85 26.19 30.47 23.90
C HIS A 85 25.20 31.64 23.76
N PRO A 86 25.45 32.81 24.39
CA PRO A 86 24.61 33.99 24.21
C PRO A 86 25.09 34.73 22.96
N HIS A 87 24.40 34.55 21.84
CA HIS A 87 24.54 35.45 20.70
C HIS A 87 23.35 36.41 20.69
N HIS A 88 23.57 37.57 21.32
CA HIS A 88 22.94 38.81 20.92
C HIS A 88 23.27 39.05 19.44
N GLN A 89 22.30 38.89 18.56
CA GLN A 89 22.27 39.61 17.30
C GLN A 89 20.82 40.02 17.05
N ASP A 90 20.54 41.28 17.38
CA ASP A 90 19.47 42.04 16.75
C ASP A 90 19.70 41.97 15.24
N HIS A 91 18.81 41.26 14.54
CA HIS A 91 18.67 41.37 13.09
C HIS A 91 17.25 41.85 12.83
N ASP A 92 17.15 43.17 12.62
CA ASP A 92 16.06 43.78 11.88
C ASP A 92 16.00 43.13 10.49
N HIS A 93 14.94 42.37 10.23
CA HIS A 93 14.58 41.97 8.89
C HIS A 93 13.34 42.75 8.48
N ASP A 94 13.57 43.77 7.66
CA ASP A 94 12.56 44.44 6.85
C ASP A 94 11.77 43.39 6.07
N HIS A 95 10.51 43.20 6.47
CA HIS A 95 9.54 42.44 5.70
C HIS A 95 9.15 43.26 4.47
N HIS A 96 9.65 42.88 3.30
CA HIS A 96 9.04 43.28 2.04
C HIS A 96 7.78 42.44 1.81
N ASP A 97 6.64 43.01 2.19
CA ASP A 97 5.32 42.57 1.75
C ASP A 97 5.22 42.70 0.23
N HIS A 98 5.24 41.57 -0.49
CA HIS A 98 4.80 41.51 -1.87
C HIS A 98 3.33 41.12 -1.90
N ASP A 99 2.48 42.14 -1.93
CA ASP A 99 1.06 42.03 -2.27
C ASP A 99 0.93 41.73 -3.78
N HIS A 100 0.47 40.52 -4.11
CA HIS A 100 0.09 40.16 -5.46
C HIS A 100 -1.42 39.99 -5.55
N SER A 101 -2.10 41.11 -5.81
CA SER A 101 -3.48 41.13 -6.28
C SER A 101 -3.55 40.65 -7.74
N HIS A 102 -4.22 39.52 -7.98
CA HIS A 102 -4.64 39.12 -9.33
C HIS A 102 -6.17 39.09 -9.42
N SER A 103 -6.72 40.17 -9.96
CA SER A 103 -8.09 40.24 -10.47
C SER A 103 -8.12 39.66 -11.89
N HIS A 104 -8.88 38.60 -12.11
CA HIS A 104 -9.27 38.15 -13.45
C HIS A 104 -10.78 37.94 -13.55
N ASP A 105 -11.41 38.78 -14.37
CA ASP A 105 -12.75 38.64 -14.91
C ASP A 105 -12.73 37.63 -16.08
N PRO A 106 -13.79 36.84 -16.32
CA PRO A 106 -13.71 35.64 -17.14
C PRO A 106 -14.06 35.94 -18.61
N GLY A 107 -13.08 35.80 -19.51
CA GLY A 107 -13.33 35.92 -20.94
C GLY A 107 -12.22 35.33 -21.81
N HIS A 108 -12.58 34.23 -22.49
CA HIS A 108 -11.94 33.65 -23.67
C HIS A 108 -10.90 32.53 -23.50
N SER A 109 -11.40 31.34 -23.80
CA SER A 109 -10.68 30.14 -24.22
C SER A 109 -10.11 30.29 -25.64
N HIS A 110 -8.83 29.95 -25.83
CA HIS A 110 -8.29 29.30 -27.05
C HIS A 110 -7.10 28.39 -26.67
N PRO A 111 -6.91 27.25 -27.34
CA PRO A 111 -5.95 26.22 -26.94
C PRO A 111 -4.56 26.50 -27.52
N HIS A 112 -3.54 26.53 -26.67
CA HIS A 112 -2.14 26.45 -27.11
C HIS A 112 -1.46 25.27 -26.39
N SER A 113 -1.15 24.26 -27.18
CA SER A 113 -0.20 23.20 -26.86
C SER A 113 1.21 23.76 -26.91
N HIS A 114 1.93 23.73 -25.79
CA HIS A 114 3.38 23.93 -25.78
C HIS A 114 4.02 22.81 -24.95
N GLU A 115 4.76 21.96 -25.64
CA GLU A 115 5.78 21.10 -25.06
C GLU A 115 6.94 21.99 -24.61
N HIS A 116 7.32 21.91 -23.34
CA HIS A 116 8.53 22.53 -22.82
C HIS A 116 9.41 21.47 -22.17
N GLU A 117 10.48 21.10 -22.87
CA GLU A 117 11.66 20.51 -22.28
C GLU A 117 12.38 21.58 -21.44
N HIS A 118 12.44 21.39 -20.13
CA HIS A 118 13.23 22.23 -19.24
C HIS A 118 14.54 21.52 -18.89
N VAL A 119 15.61 21.92 -19.56
CA VAL A 119 16.99 21.64 -19.15
C VAL A 119 17.40 22.69 -18.11
N HIS A 120 17.41 22.32 -16.84
CA HIS A 120 17.94 23.17 -15.78
C HIS A 120 19.42 22.85 -15.53
N GLY A 121 20.29 23.61 -16.18
CA GLY A 121 21.70 23.71 -15.81
C GLY A 121 21.89 24.79 -14.75
N HIS A 122 22.12 24.39 -13.50
CA HIS A 122 22.60 25.29 -12.44
C HIS A 122 23.97 24.79 -11.96
N GLY A 123 25.02 25.38 -12.52
CA GLY A 123 26.36 25.30 -11.97
C GLY A 123 26.48 26.28 -10.81
N HIS A 124 26.62 25.75 -9.60
CA HIS A 124 27.09 26.51 -8.45
C HIS A 124 28.38 25.89 -7.95
N GLU A 125 29.50 26.54 -8.27
CA GLU A 125 30.79 26.26 -7.65
C GLU A 125 30.83 26.94 -6.28
N HIS A 126 30.93 26.15 -5.22
CA HIS A 126 31.27 26.61 -3.89
C HIS A 126 32.59 25.98 -3.46
N SER A 127 33.64 26.79 -3.42
CA SER A 127 34.93 26.45 -2.86
C SER A 127 34.98 26.87 -1.39
N HIS A 128 34.89 25.90 -0.48
CA HIS A 128 35.26 26.09 0.92
C HIS A 128 36.49 25.24 1.24
N ALA A 129 37.61 25.93 1.41
CA ALA A 129 38.85 25.34 1.88
C ALA A 129 38.81 25.20 3.41
N HIS A 130 38.70 23.97 3.90
CA HIS A 130 39.00 23.63 5.29
C HIS A 130 40.27 22.79 5.31
N GLY A 131 41.37 23.40 5.77
CA GLY A 131 42.59 22.69 6.09
C GLY A 131 42.41 21.99 7.43
N HIS A 132 42.28 20.66 7.41
CA HIS A 132 42.49 19.82 8.59
C HIS A 132 43.40 18.66 8.20
N GLU A 133 44.47 18.51 8.99
CA GLU A 133 45.46 17.45 8.85
C GLU A 133 44.85 16.06 9.13
N PRO A 134 45.33 14.99 8.49
CA PRO A 134 44.75 13.67 8.64
C PRO A 134 45.26 13.02 9.93
N SER A 135 44.44 13.05 10.99
CA SER A 135 44.55 12.05 12.06
C SER A 135 43.87 10.77 11.57
N ALA A 136 44.64 9.68 11.51
CA ALA A 136 44.16 8.35 11.18
C ALA A 136 43.04 7.93 12.16
N GLY A 137 41.82 7.79 11.63
CA GLY A 137 40.65 7.25 12.32
C GLY A 137 39.53 7.06 11.32
N THR A 138 39.35 5.84 10.84
CA THR A 138 38.20 5.45 10.02
C THR A 138 36.94 5.51 10.89
N HIS A 139 36.14 6.56 10.73
CA HIS A 139 34.80 6.65 11.31
C HIS A 139 33.77 6.36 10.23
N GLU A 140 33.26 5.13 10.24
CA GLU A 140 32.02 4.74 9.57
C GLU A 140 30.86 5.40 10.33
N HIS A 141 30.16 6.33 9.70
CA HIS A 141 28.93 6.89 10.26
C HIS A 141 27.76 5.98 9.89
N GLU A 142 27.54 4.97 10.73
CA GLU A 142 26.29 4.23 10.80
C GLU A 142 25.23 5.17 11.41
N HIS A 143 24.26 5.60 10.60
CA HIS A 143 23.11 6.35 11.11
C HIS A 143 22.13 5.39 11.80
N THR A 144 22.42 5.05 13.05
CA THR A 144 21.45 4.36 13.91
C THR A 144 20.48 5.40 14.46
N HIS A 145 19.29 5.52 13.86
CA HIS A 145 18.19 6.30 14.44
C HIS A 145 17.56 5.51 15.60
N PRO A 146 17.56 6.00 16.85
CA PRO A 146 16.85 5.36 17.94
C PRO A 146 15.39 5.80 17.90
N HIS A 147 14.57 5.15 17.07
CA HIS A 147 13.12 5.27 17.19
C HIS A 147 12.61 4.31 18.25
N GLY A 148 12.77 4.72 19.51
CA GLY A 148 12.07 4.18 20.66
C GLY A 148 10.64 4.69 20.71
N THR A 149 9.79 4.20 19.82
CA THR A 149 8.32 4.18 19.97
C THR A 149 7.84 2.96 19.21
N ALA A 150 7.07 2.09 19.86
CA ALA A 150 6.53 0.88 19.26
C ALA A 150 5.95 1.16 17.87
N VAL A 151 6.66 0.69 16.84
CA VAL A 151 6.18 0.64 15.47
C VAL A 151 4.95 -0.28 15.52
N PRO A 152 3.74 0.19 15.16
CA PRO A 152 2.60 -0.72 14.98
C PRO A 152 3.02 -1.75 13.93
N PRO A 153 2.61 -3.02 14.05
CA PRO A 153 3.14 -4.07 13.18
C PRO A 153 2.89 -3.69 11.72
N GLU A 154 3.97 -3.50 10.97
CA GLU A 154 3.94 -3.44 9.51
C GLU A 154 3.16 -4.64 8.99
N HIS A 155 2.43 -4.45 7.89
CA HIS A 155 1.61 -5.47 7.23
C HIS A 155 2.26 -6.85 7.36
N ALA A 156 1.58 -7.79 8.03
CA ALA A 156 2.18 -9.08 8.36
C ALA A 156 2.75 -9.75 7.10
N HIS A 157 4.07 -9.67 6.92
CA HIS A 157 4.78 -10.21 5.78
C HIS A 157 4.68 -11.73 5.85
N ARG A 158 3.80 -12.30 5.04
CA ARG A 158 3.65 -13.74 4.90
C ARG A 158 4.43 -14.19 3.68
N THR A 159 5.20 -15.26 3.85
CA THR A 159 5.83 -15.92 2.70
C THR A 159 4.80 -16.75 1.94
N PHE A 160 5.11 -17.11 0.69
CA PHE A 160 4.30 -18.08 -0.03
C PHE A 160 4.18 -19.42 0.71
N ALA A 161 5.23 -19.86 1.40
CA ALA A 161 5.21 -21.07 2.20
C ALA A 161 4.19 -20.99 3.35
N ASP A 162 4.10 -19.85 4.03
CA ASP A 162 3.13 -19.61 5.11
C ASP A 162 1.69 -19.65 4.60
N ILE A 163 1.42 -19.00 3.47
CA ILE A 163 0.09 -18.99 2.84
C ILE A 163 -0.31 -20.38 2.37
N ARG A 164 0.62 -21.11 1.72
CA ARG A 164 0.38 -22.49 1.30
C ARG A 164 0.05 -23.39 2.49
N ALA A 165 0.76 -23.23 3.60
CA ALA A 165 0.49 -23.98 4.83
C ALA A 165 -0.87 -23.59 5.45
N MET A 166 -1.21 -22.30 5.48
CA MET A 166 -2.51 -21.79 5.95
C MET A 166 -3.66 -22.40 5.15
N ILE A 167 -3.61 -22.31 3.81
CA ILE A 167 -4.61 -22.89 2.92
C ILE A 167 -4.66 -24.42 3.09
N GLY A 168 -3.51 -25.09 3.19
CA GLY A 168 -3.44 -26.54 3.38
C GLY A 168 -4.15 -27.04 4.64
N ARG A 169 -4.03 -26.32 5.76
CA ARG A 169 -4.66 -26.64 7.05
C ARG A 169 -6.15 -26.29 7.15
N SER A 170 -6.65 -25.45 6.24
CA SER A 170 -8.07 -25.04 6.23
C SER A 170 -9.03 -26.20 5.94
N GLN A 171 -10.32 -25.98 6.12
CA GLN A 171 -11.38 -26.93 5.75
C GLN A 171 -11.91 -26.70 4.33
N LEU A 172 -11.23 -25.88 3.54
CA LEU A 172 -11.57 -25.66 2.13
C LEU A 172 -11.51 -26.97 1.33
N SER A 173 -12.29 -27.05 0.26
CA SER A 173 -12.30 -28.22 -0.61
C SER A 173 -10.93 -28.44 -1.28
N PRO A 174 -10.59 -29.66 -1.72
CA PRO A 174 -9.37 -29.91 -2.48
C PRO A 174 -9.26 -29.03 -3.74
N TRP A 175 -10.38 -28.79 -4.42
CA TRP A 175 -10.42 -27.96 -5.62
C TRP A 175 -10.05 -26.50 -5.29
N VAL A 176 -10.66 -25.93 -4.26
CA VAL A 176 -10.37 -24.56 -3.81
C VAL A 176 -8.92 -24.42 -3.36
N LYS A 177 -8.41 -25.37 -2.57
CA LYS A 177 -7.00 -25.36 -2.12
C LYS A 177 -6.04 -25.39 -3.29
N GLU A 178 -6.25 -26.28 -4.26
CA GLU A 178 -5.42 -26.40 -5.45
C GLU A 178 -5.39 -25.09 -6.25
N ARG A 179 -6.57 -24.50 -6.51
CA ARG A 179 -6.67 -23.27 -7.30
C ARG A 179 -6.09 -22.06 -6.59
N ALA A 180 -6.40 -21.86 -5.30
CA ALA A 180 -5.85 -20.75 -4.52
C ALA A 180 -4.32 -20.83 -4.45
N VAL A 181 -3.75 -21.99 -4.13
CA VAL A 181 -2.30 -22.19 -4.11
C VAL A 181 -1.68 -21.96 -5.49
N ALA A 182 -2.34 -22.39 -6.57
CA ALA A 182 -1.83 -22.18 -7.93
C ALA A 182 -1.86 -20.69 -8.34
N VAL A 183 -2.80 -19.88 -7.83
CA VAL A 183 -2.79 -18.42 -8.02
C VAL A 183 -1.60 -17.82 -7.28
N PHE A 184 -1.45 -18.10 -5.98
CA PHE A 184 -0.32 -17.60 -5.19
C PHE A 184 1.05 -18.02 -5.73
N ALA A 185 1.18 -19.25 -6.24
CA ALA A 185 2.42 -19.72 -6.85
C ALA A 185 2.81 -18.90 -8.09
N ARG A 186 1.84 -18.46 -8.90
CA ARG A 186 2.11 -17.60 -10.05
C ARG A 186 2.56 -16.21 -9.62
N ILE A 187 1.96 -15.66 -8.57
CA ILE A 187 2.35 -14.38 -7.98
C ILE A 187 3.75 -14.48 -7.37
N ALA A 188 4.03 -15.52 -6.58
CA ALA A 188 5.35 -15.79 -6.00
C ALA A 188 6.43 -15.93 -7.07
N ALA A 189 6.13 -16.59 -8.20
CA ALA A 189 7.07 -16.71 -9.31
C ALA A 189 7.33 -15.38 -10.03
N ALA A 190 6.37 -14.45 -10.01
CA ALA A 190 6.54 -13.10 -10.55
C ALA A 190 7.36 -12.23 -9.59
N GLU A 191 7.00 -12.19 -8.32
CA GLU A 191 7.74 -11.44 -7.29
C GLU A 191 9.16 -11.98 -7.09
N GLY A 192 9.36 -13.30 -7.10
CA GLY A 192 10.69 -13.90 -7.01
C GLY A 192 11.61 -13.49 -8.16
N ARG A 193 11.07 -13.25 -9.36
CA ARG A 193 11.85 -12.69 -10.48
C ARG A 193 12.25 -11.24 -10.26
N ILE A 194 11.41 -10.45 -9.59
CA ILE A 194 11.70 -9.04 -9.27
C ILE A 194 12.74 -8.94 -8.16
N HIS A 195 12.64 -9.80 -7.14
CA HIS A 195 13.47 -9.76 -5.95
C HIS A 195 14.68 -10.71 -5.97
N GLY A 196 14.83 -11.53 -7.01
CA GLY A 196 15.94 -12.50 -7.13
C GLY A 196 15.86 -13.67 -6.14
N LEU A 197 14.68 -13.99 -5.63
CA LEU A 197 14.44 -15.04 -4.64
C LEU A 197 13.70 -16.24 -5.24
N PRO A 198 13.96 -17.48 -4.77
CA PRO A 198 13.13 -18.62 -5.08
C PRO A 198 11.67 -18.37 -4.64
N PRO A 199 10.65 -18.83 -5.40
CA PRO A 199 9.23 -18.54 -5.09
C PRO A 199 8.80 -18.87 -3.66
N ASP A 200 9.33 -19.94 -3.07
CA ASP A 200 8.99 -20.36 -1.70
C ASP A 200 9.58 -19.44 -0.61
N GLN A 201 10.54 -18.58 -0.95
CA GLN A 201 11.22 -17.65 -0.04
C GLN A 201 10.77 -16.19 -0.23
N VAL A 202 9.87 -15.94 -1.18
CA VAL A 202 9.33 -14.61 -1.42
C VAL A 202 8.38 -14.24 -0.29
N GLY A 203 8.69 -13.14 0.40
CA GLY A 203 7.76 -12.44 1.27
C GLY A 203 6.90 -11.52 0.42
N PHE A 204 5.58 -11.67 0.50
CA PHE A 204 4.68 -10.78 -0.20
C PHE A 204 4.52 -9.47 0.58
N HIS A 205 4.73 -8.34 -0.09
CA HIS A 205 4.59 -7.01 0.52
C HIS A 205 3.15 -6.50 0.47
N GLU A 206 2.39 -6.84 -0.57
CA GLU A 206 0.98 -6.45 -0.74
C GLU A 206 0.07 -7.68 -0.72
N VAL A 207 0.40 -8.72 -1.50
CA VAL A 207 -0.44 -9.92 -1.66
C VAL A 207 -0.42 -10.86 -0.44
N GLY A 208 0.47 -10.59 0.53
CA GLY A 208 0.57 -11.36 1.79
C GLY A 208 -0.46 -10.93 2.83
N ALA A 209 -1.11 -9.80 2.59
CA ALA A 209 -2.12 -9.24 3.46
C ALA A 209 -3.39 -10.12 3.47
N LEU A 210 -4.14 -10.00 4.56
CA LEU A 210 -5.25 -10.90 4.85
C LEU A 210 -6.43 -10.72 3.89
N ASP A 211 -6.68 -9.49 3.47
CA ASP A 211 -7.64 -9.13 2.42
C ASP A 211 -7.35 -9.88 1.11
N SER A 212 -6.10 -9.87 0.63
CA SER A 212 -5.70 -10.56 -0.60
C SER A 212 -5.88 -12.08 -0.50
N ILE A 213 -5.62 -12.66 0.67
CA ILE A 213 -5.85 -14.10 0.93
C ILE A 213 -7.34 -14.43 0.91
N VAL A 214 -8.15 -13.61 1.57
CA VAL A 214 -9.61 -13.78 1.58
C VAL A 214 -10.18 -13.62 0.17
N ASP A 215 -9.69 -12.66 -0.61
CA ASP A 215 -10.11 -12.42 -1.98
C ASP A 215 -9.85 -13.62 -2.90
N ILE A 216 -8.62 -14.14 -2.90
CA ILE A 216 -8.26 -15.29 -3.77
C ILE A 216 -9.01 -16.55 -3.34
N CYS A 217 -9.10 -16.81 -2.03
CA CYS A 217 -9.81 -18.00 -1.53
C CYS A 217 -11.32 -17.88 -1.75
N GLY A 218 -11.91 -16.71 -1.51
CA GLY A 218 -13.32 -16.41 -1.70
C GLY A 218 -13.74 -16.49 -3.17
N ALA A 219 -12.90 -15.98 -4.07
CA ALA A 219 -13.11 -16.12 -5.52
C ALA A 219 -13.10 -17.59 -5.96
N CYS A 220 -12.18 -18.41 -5.43
CA CYS A 220 -12.18 -19.84 -5.70
C CYS A 220 -13.43 -20.52 -5.13
N LEU A 221 -13.84 -20.19 -3.90
CA LEU A 221 -15.07 -20.73 -3.31
C LEU A 221 -16.31 -20.41 -4.13
N GLY A 222 -16.46 -19.18 -4.60
CA GLY A 222 -17.63 -18.80 -5.39
C GLY A 222 -17.66 -19.39 -6.81
N LEU A 223 -16.56 -19.97 -7.28
CA LEU A 223 -16.48 -20.66 -8.58
C LEU A 223 -16.70 -22.17 -8.50
N GLU A 224 -16.71 -22.73 -7.29
CA GLU A 224 -16.98 -24.16 -7.04
C GLU A 224 -18.47 -24.50 -7.19
#